data_AF-A0A7E6EIT4-F1
#
_entry.id   AF-A0A7E6EIT4-F1
#
_cell.length_a   1.000
_cell.length_b   1.000
_cell.length_c   1.000
_cell.angle_alpha   90.00
_cell.angle_beta   90.00
_cell.angle_gamma   90.00
#
_symmetry.space_group_name_H-M   'P 1'
#
loop_
_entity.id
_entity.type
_entity.pdbx_description
1 polymer ?
#
loop_
_entity_poly.entity_id
_entity_poly.type
_entity_poly.pdbx_seq_one_letter_code
_entity_poly.pdbx_strand_id
1 'polypeptide(L)'
;MDNLNILTDPIVSDIVLCKYIFLPRVNQNAISIPELPEIDYVLISHSHHDHLDYPAFTQLHQRFPKIKFLVPLNVKALILSPIFKTIGMKYGPFDVAALPIGAYAPKFLFKYQHADPRECILIQQDVQAKHCIGVHWGTFRLGYEVV
;
A
#
# COMPACT_ATOMS: atom_id res chain seq x y z
N MET A 1 -23.04 7.53 -5.31
CA MET A 1 -21.66 7.43 -4.80
C MET A 1 -21.15 8.84 -4.75
N ASP A 2 -20.71 9.31 -3.58
CA ASP A 2 -20.01 10.58 -3.50
C ASP A 2 -18.75 10.46 -4.36
N ASN A 3 -18.55 11.38 -5.31
CA ASN A 3 -17.47 11.34 -6.29
C ASN A 3 -16.14 11.69 -5.61
N LEU A 4 -15.60 10.73 -4.84
CA LEU A 4 -14.38 10.87 -4.06
C LEU A 4 -13.18 10.24 -4.76
N ASN A 5 -12.10 11.00 -4.87
CA ASN A 5 -10.82 10.52 -5.34
C ASN A 5 -9.88 10.30 -4.15
N ILE A 6 -9.44 9.05 -3.95
CA ILE A 6 -8.55 8.65 -2.86
C ILE A 6 -7.23 8.16 -3.45
N LEU A 7 -6.12 8.71 -2.97
CA LEU A 7 -4.77 8.26 -3.31
C LEU A 7 -4.17 7.50 -2.12
N THR A 8 -3.64 6.30 -2.34
CA THR A 8 -3.07 5.46 -1.28
C THR A 8 -1.55 5.40 -1.36
N ASP A 9 -0.86 5.52 -0.23
CA ASP A 9 0.60 5.33 -0.08
C ASP A 9 1.45 5.93 -1.21
N PRO A 10 1.30 7.23 -1.53
CA PRO A 10 1.99 7.82 -2.68
C PRO A 10 3.50 7.93 -2.44
N ILE A 11 4.29 7.41 -3.39
CA ILE A 11 5.75 7.52 -3.41
C ILE A 11 6.17 8.09 -4.74
N VAL A 12 6.87 9.23 -4.73
CA VAL A 12 7.47 9.80 -5.95
C VAL A 12 8.99 9.69 -5.96
N SER A 13 9.61 9.52 -4.80
CA SER A 13 11.05 9.33 -4.69
C SER A 13 11.57 8.15 -5.52
N ASP A 14 12.76 8.32 -6.09
CA ASP A 14 13.50 7.30 -6.84
C ASP A 14 14.25 6.33 -5.94
N ILE A 15 14.42 6.67 -4.66
CA ILE A 15 15.14 5.87 -3.68
C ILE A 15 14.34 5.85 -2.38
N VAL A 16 14.18 4.67 -1.79
CA VAL A 16 13.61 4.49 -0.45
C VAL A 16 14.66 3.89 0.49
N LEU A 17 14.58 4.24 1.77
CA LEU A 17 15.45 3.69 2.81
C LEU A 17 14.76 2.50 3.50
N CYS A 18 15.32 1.31 3.34
CA CYS A 18 14.87 0.12 4.07
C CYS A 18 15.92 -0.29 5.11
N LYS A 19 15.60 -0.07 6.40
CA LYS A 19 16.45 -0.30 7.59
C LYS A 19 17.78 0.46 7.60
N TYR A 20 18.68 0.23 6.64
CA TYR A 20 19.93 0.98 6.42
C TYR A 20 20.39 0.93 4.95
N ILE A 21 19.56 0.40 4.05
CA ILE A 21 19.89 0.17 2.65
C ILE A 21 19.04 1.10 1.79
N PHE A 22 19.71 1.86 0.91
CA PHE A 22 19.06 2.64 -0.11
C PHE A 22 18.67 1.73 -1.27
N LEU A 23 17.37 1.64 -1.53
CA LEU A 23 16.83 0.82 -2.59
C LEU A 23 16.32 1.71 -3.71
N PRO A 24 16.96 1.69 -4.89
CA PRO A 24 16.48 2.43 -6.04
C PRO A 24 15.19 1.79 -6.55
N ARG A 25 14.34 2.65 -7.12
CA ARG A 25 13.15 2.30 -7.86
C ARG A 25 13.54 1.52 -9.12
N VAL A 26 12.80 0.47 -9.42
CA VAL A 26 12.95 -0.37 -10.61
C VAL A 26 12.15 0.19 -11.78
N ASN A 27 10.97 0.75 -11.52
CA ASN A 27 10.05 1.29 -12.54
C ASN A 27 9.64 2.72 -12.22
N GLN A 28 9.67 3.59 -13.23
CA GLN A 28 9.28 5.00 -13.11
C GLN A 28 7.83 5.19 -12.64
N ASN A 29 7.54 6.36 -12.07
CA ASN A 29 6.15 6.72 -11.73
C ASN A 29 5.30 6.77 -12.99
N ALA A 30 4.10 6.19 -12.93
CA ALA A 30 3.18 6.16 -14.06
C ALA A 30 2.61 7.55 -14.40
N ILE A 31 2.51 8.44 -13.41
CA ILE A 31 1.99 9.81 -13.53
C ILE A 31 2.69 10.72 -12.53
N SER A 32 2.93 11.97 -12.90
CA SER A 32 3.53 12.96 -12.00
C SER A 32 2.47 13.63 -11.11
N ILE A 33 2.87 14.14 -9.94
CA ILE A 33 1.94 14.82 -9.04
C ILE A 33 1.23 16.00 -9.70
N PRO A 34 1.83 16.83 -10.59
CA PRO A 34 1.12 17.89 -11.30
C PRO A 34 0.04 17.42 -12.29
N GLU A 35 0.08 16.15 -12.72
CA GLU A 35 -0.84 15.59 -13.72
C GLU A 35 -1.99 14.80 -13.10
N LEU A 36 -1.94 14.50 -11.80
CA LEU A 36 -3.03 13.80 -11.09
C LEU A 36 -4.38 14.53 -11.25
N PRO A 37 -5.52 13.82 -11.23
CA PRO A 37 -6.82 14.46 -11.03
C PRO A 37 -6.90 15.09 -9.63
N GLU A 38 -7.96 15.87 -9.36
CA GLU A 38 -8.25 16.35 -8.00
C GLU A 38 -8.32 15.18 -7.02
N ILE A 39 -7.64 15.29 -5.87
CA ILE A 39 -7.60 14.27 -4.83
C ILE A 39 -8.21 14.83 -3.55
N ASP A 40 -9.21 14.13 -3.01
CA ASP A 40 -9.90 14.54 -1.77
C ASP A 40 -9.15 14.03 -0.54
N TYR A 41 -8.69 12.78 -0.61
CA TYR A 41 -8.05 12.08 0.51
C TYR A 41 -6.76 11.38 0.09
N VAL A 42 -5.75 11.45 0.96
CA VAL A 42 -4.58 10.58 0.91
C VAL A 42 -4.68 9.61 2.09
N LEU A 43 -4.67 8.31 1.81
CA LEU A 43 -4.64 7.26 2.83
C LEU A 43 -3.22 6.72 2.95
N ILE A 44 -2.65 6.81 4.15
CA ILE A 44 -1.36 6.22 4.48
C ILE A 44 -1.61 4.97 5.32
N SER A 45 -1.09 3.84 4.88
CA SER A 45 -1.27 2.54 5.56
C SER A 45 -0.36 2.40 6.79
N HIS A 46 0.89 2.86 6.71
CA HIS A 46 1.88 2.87 7.79
C HIS A 46 3.08 3.78 7.45
N SER A 47 4.03 3.93 8.38
CA SER A 47 5.09 4.95 8.30
C SER A 47 6.44 4.46 7.76
N HIS A 48 6.49 3.35 7.00
CA HIS A 48 7.73 2.97 6.33
C HIS A 48 7.99 3.85 5.09
N HIS A 49 9.25 3.98 4.68
CA HIS A 49 9.68 4.89 3.60
C HIS A 49 9.13 4.51 2.22
N ASP A 50 8.73 3.26 2.03
CA ASP A 50 8.07 2.73 0.85
C ASP A 50 6.53 2.87 0.90
N HIS A 51 6.00 3.65 1.84
CA HIS A 51 4.57 3.98 1.93
C HIS A 51 4.33 5.44 2.36
N LEU A 52 5.29 6.05 3.04
CA LEU A 52 5.28 7.44 3.50
C LEU A 52 6.47 8.20 2.92
N ASP A 53 6.23 8.90 1.82
CA ASP A 53 7.23 9.68 1.10
C ASP A 53 7.05 11.18 1.34
N TYR A 54 8.04 11.82 1.99
CA TYR A 54 7.97 13.24 2.35
C TYR A 54 7.89 14.17 1.12
N PRO A 55 8.66 13.95 0.03
CA PRO A 55 8.47 14.65 -1.22
C PRO A 55 7.05 14.55 -1.79
N ALA A 56 6.43 13.36 -1.77
CA ALA A 56 5.06 13.19 -2.22
C ALA A 56 4.08 14.00 -1.36
N PHE A 57 4.21 13.92 -0.03
CA PHE A 57 3.37 14.66 0.91
C PHE A 57 3.44 16.18 0.65
N THR A 58 4.65 16.70 0.50
CA THR A 58 4.89 18.13 0.29
C THR A 58 4.27 18.60 -1.04
N GLN A 59 4.52 17.87 -2.13
CA GLN A 59 3.99 18.22 -3.45
C GLN A 59 2.46 18.12 -3.51
N LEU A 60 1.87 17.09 -2.88
CA LEU A 60 0.42 16.92 -2.81
C LEU A 60 -0.25 18.03 -2.00
N HIS A 61 0.29 18.39 -0.84
CA HIS A 61 -0.26 19.47 -0.02
C HIS A 61 -0.13 20.84 -0.70
N GLN A 62 0.98 21.08 -1.42
CA GLN A 62 1.17 22.30 -2.21
C GLN A 62 0.17 22.40 -3.37
N ARG A 63 -0.07 21.29 -4.09
CA ARG A 63 -0.99 21.27 -5.22
C ARG A 63 -2.46 21.29 -4.80
N PHE A 64 -2.80 20.57 -3.73
CA PHE A 64 -4.16 20.41 -3.23
C PHE A 64 -4.27 20.90 -1.77
N PRO A 65 -4.37 22.22 -1.52
CA PRO A 65 -4.34 22.77 -0.16
C PRO A 65 -5.45 22.27 0.77
N LYS A 66 -6.54 21.72 0.22
CA LYS A 66 -7.69 21.18 0.96
C LYS A 66 -7.64 19.66 1.17
N ILE A 67 -6.62 18.98 0.65
CA ILE A 67 -6.49 17.53 0.73
C ILE A 67 -6.42 17.08 2.19
N LYS A 68 -7.06 15.96 2.49
CA LYS A 68 -7.07 15.39 3.85
C LYS A 68 -6.19 14.15 3.89
N PHE A 69 -5.26 14.11 4.84
CA PHE A 69 -4.44 12.94 5.09
C PHE A 69 -5.09 12.08 6.18
N LEU A 70 -5.36 10.82 5.85
CA LEU A 70 -5.82 9.78 6.77
C LEU A 70 -4.62 8.91 7.12
N VAL A 71 -4.21 8.95 8.39
CA VAL A 71 -3.02 8.22 8.88
C VAL A 71 -3.39 7.30 10.04
N PRO A 72 -2.67 6.17 10.24
CA PRO A 72 -3.00 5.22 11.28
C PRO A 72 -2.61 5.73 12.66
N LEU A 73 -3.37 5.34 13.69
CA LEU A 73 -2.99 5.51 15.09
C LEU A 73 -2.21 4.27 15.56
N ASN A 74 -0.89 4.38 15.74
CA ASN A 74 0.00 3.37 16.37
C ASN A 74 -0.28 1.89 16.00
N VAL A 75 -0.07 1.50 14.73
CA VAL A 75 -0.35 0.12 14.28
C VAL A 75 0.89 -0.79 14.39
N LYS A 76 0.79 -1.84 15.21
CA LYS A 76 1.69 -3.02 15.22
C LYS A 76 1.03 -4.18 14.45
N ALA A 77 1.88 -5.02 13.84
CA ALA A 77 1.58 -6.04 12.80
C ALA A 77 0.34 -6.95 13.04
N LEU A 78 -0.39 -7.25 11.94
CA LEU A 78 -1.73 -7.88 11.94
C LEU A 78 -1.89 -9.14 11.05
N ILE A 79 -0.85 -9.60 10.36
CA ILE A 79 -1.00 -10.52 9.21
C ILE A 79 -1.43 -11.95 9.57
N LEU A 80 -1.19 -12.41 10.80
CA LEU A 80 -1.61 -13.75 11.26
C LEU A 80 -2.91 -13.77 12.06
N SER A 81 -3.60 -12.64 12.16
CA SER A 81 -4.81 -12.50 12.97
C SER A 81 -6.06 -12.91 12.16
N PRO A 82 -7.12 -13.45 12.78
CA PRO A 82 -8.44 -13.64 12.14
C PRO A 82 -9.13 -12.31 11.76
N ILE A 83 -8.38 -11.22 11.73
CA ILE A 83 -8.85 -9.87 11.50
C ILE A 83 -9.44 -9.71 10.11
N PHE A 84 -8.87 -10.33 9.07
CA PHE A 84 -9.38 -10.21 7.70
C PHE A 84 -10.78 -10.83 7.57
N LYS A 85 -10.98 -12.02 8.14
CA LYS A 85 -12.31 -12.64 8.21
C LYS A 85 -13.30 -11.80 9.01
N THR A 86 -12.84 -11.24 10.12
CA THR A 86 -13.66 -10.33 10.94
C THR A 86 -14.05 -9.07 10.17
N ILE A 87 -13.13 -8.49 9.40
CA ILE A 87 -13.36 -7.34 8.54
C ILE A 87 -14.39 -7.69 7.46
N GLY A 88 -14.22 -8.82 6.76
CA GLY A 88 -15.18 -9.27 5.75
C GLY A 88 -16.57 -9.51 6.32
N MET A 89 -16.67 -10.17 7.48
CA MET A 89 -17.95 -10.39 8.15
C MET A 89 -18.65 -9.09 8.58
N LYS A 90 -17.89 -8.07 8.98
CA LYS A 90 -18.44 -6.82 9.54
C LYS A 90 -18.73 -5.75 8.50
N TYR A 91 -17.89 -5.65 7.48
CA TYR A 91 -17.88 -4.55 6.51
C TYR A 91 -18.00 -5.01 5.06
N GLY A 92 -17.75 -6.28 4.78
CA GLY A 92 -17.91 -6.84 3.44
C GLY A 92 -19.37 -7.09 3.06
N PRO A 93 -19.63 -7.52 1.82
CA PRO A 93 -18.64 -7.79 0.78
C PRO A 93 -18.06 -6.49 0.18
N PHE A 94 -16.79 -6.54 -0.23
CA PHE A 94 -16.13 -5.42 -0.91
C PHE A 94 -16.13 -5.64 -2.43
N ASP A 95 -16.18 -4.56 -3.21
CA ASP A 95 -16.07 -4.66 -4.66
C ASP A 95 -14.62 -4.96 -5.11
N VAL A 96 -13.64 -4.33 -4.48
CA VAL A 96 -12.21 -4.47 -4.83
C VAL A 96 -11.35 -4.50 -3.56
N ALA A 97 -10.31 -5.34 -3.55
CA ALA A 97 -9.23 -5.33 -2.56
C ALA A 97 -7.87 -5.12 -3.22
N ALA A 98 -7.11 -4.12 -2.79
CA ALA A 98 -5.70 -3.96 -3.16
C ALA A 98 -4.84 -4.76 -2.17
N LEU A 99 -4.14 -5.80 -2.64
CA LEU A 99 -3.40 -6.74 -1.80
C LEU A 99 -1.91 -6.74 -2.14
N PRO A 100 -1.00 -6.63 -1.14
CA PRO A 100 0.43 -6.64 -1.37
C PRO A 100 0.90 -8.04 -1.77
N ILE A 101 1.53 -8.16 -2.94
CA ILE A 101 1.99 -9.45 -3.50
C ILE A 101 3.53 -9.53 -3.63
N GLY A 102 4.26 -8.56 -3.10
CA GLY A 102 5.73 -8.49 -3.10
C GLY A 102 6.33 -8.49 -1.69
N ALA A 103 7.65 -8.45 -1.61
CA ALA A 103 8.45 -8.44 -0.37
C ALA A 103 8.24 -9.66 0.55
N TYR A 104 7.82 -10.80 0.00
CA TYR A 104 7.50 -12.00 0.77
C TYR A 104 8.65 -13.00 0.90
N ALA A 105 9.73 -12.88 0.10
CA ALA A 105 10.84 -13.85 0.10
C ALA A 105 12.14 -13.27 0.71
N PRO A 106 12.88 -14.03 1.54
CA PRO A 106 12.59 -15.41 1.93
C PRO A 106 11.48 -15.51 3.00
N LYS A 107 10.59 -16.49 2.83
CA LYS A 107 9.37 -16.62 3.65
C LYS A 107 9.65 -16.74 5.15
N PHE A 108 10.72 -17.42 5.55
CA PHE A 108 11.05 -17.58 6.98
C PHE A 108 11.34 -16.24 7.68
N LEU A 109 11.76 -15.21 6.94
CA LEU A 109 12.05 -13.88 7.46
C LEU A 109 10.82 -12.97 7.41
N PHE A 110 10.03 -13.04 6.33
CA PHE A 110 8.97 -12.06 6.06
C PHE A 110 7.54 -12.51 6.38
N LYS A 111 7.28 -13.80 6.65
CA LYS A 111 5.92 -14.35 6.87
C LYS A 111 5.06 -13.69 7.94
N TYR A 112 5.65 -12.92 8.86
CA TYR A 112 4.91 -12.20 9.90
C TYR A 112 4.52 -10.76 9.49
N GLN A 113 5.09 -10.28 8.38
CA GLN A 113 5.04 -8.88 7.93
C GLN A 113 4.57 -8.74 6.48
N HIS A 114 4.67 -9.79 5.66
CA HIS A 114 4.22 -9.80 4.28
C HIS A 114 3.48 -11.10 3.98
N ALA A 115 2.34 -10.96 3.32
CA ALA A 115 1.64 -12.09 2.72
C ALA A 115 2.33 -12.44 1.40
N ASP A 116 2.40 -13.73 1.08
CA ASP A 116 2.72 -14.18 -0.27
C ASP A 116 1.46 -14.18 -1.18
N PRO A 117 1.61 -14.28 -2.51
CA PRO A 117 0.46 -14.25 -3.42
C PRO A 117 -0.61 -15.33 -3.15
N ARG A 118 -0.24 -16.46 -2.53
CA ARG A 118 -1.19 -17.52 -2.17
C ARG A 118 -1.99 -17.13 -0.93
N GLU A 119 -1.34 -16.52 0.04
CA GLU A 119 -1.98 -15.95 1.23
C GLU A 119 -2.93 -14.80 0.85
N CYS A 120 -2.62 -13.99 -0.18
CA CYS A 120 -3.52 -12.97 -0.69
C CYS A 120 -4.85 -13.52 -1.21
N ILE A 121 -4.86 -14.72 -1.80
CA ILE A 121 -6.11 -15.37 -2.24
C ILE A 121 -7.01 -15.68 -1.03
N LEU A 122 -6.42 -16.15 0.07
CA LEU A 122 -7.13 -16.40 1.31
C LEU A 122 -7.68 -15.10 1.91
N ILE A 123 -6.86 -14.03 1.90
CA ILE A 123 -7.29 -12.71 2.37
C ILE A 123 -8.47 -12.20 1.55
N GLN A 124 -8.43 -12.31 0.21
CA GLN A 124 -9.53 -11.93 -0.66
C GLN A 124 -10.85 -12.63 -0.28
N GLN A 125 -10.78 -13.94 -0.02
CA GLN A 125 -11.94 -14.73 0.41
C GLN A 125 -12.44 -14.28 1.79
N ASP A 126 -11.53 -14.10 2.74
CA ASP A 126 -11.83 -13.70 4.11
C ASP A 126 -12.49 -12.32 4.17
N VAL A 127 -12.02 -11.36 3.38
CA VAL A 127 -12.64 -10.03 3.29
C VAL A 127 -13.88 -10.02 2.39
N GLN A 128 -14.18 -11.11 1.69
CA GLN A 128 -15.30 -11.22 0.74
C GLN A 128 -15.23 -10.18 -0.39
N ALA A 129 -14.03 -9.98 -0.96
CA ALA A 129 -13.83 -9.07 -2.08
C ALA A 129 -14.14 -9.73 -3.44
N LYS A 130 -14.94 -9.06 -4.28
CA LYS A 130 -15.29 -9.56 -5.62
C LYS A 130 -14.08 -9.58 -6.56
N HIS A 131 -13.22 -8.57 -6.47
CA HIS A 131 -12.00 -8.45 -7.28
C HIS A 131 -10.78 -8.12 -6.41
N CYS A 132 -9.60 -8.47 -6.90
CA CYS A 132 -8.34 -8.10 -6.27
C CYS A 132 -7.38 -7.43 -7.26
N ILE A 133 -6.61 -6.47 -6.78
CA ILE A 133 -5.52 -5.81 -7.51
C ILE A 133 -4.22 -6.03 -6.73
N GLY A 134 -3.20 -6.58 -7.38
CA GLY A 134 -1.89 -6.76 -6.77
C GLY A 134 -1.14 -5.43 -6.65
N VAL A 135 -0.60 -5.14 -5.47
CA VAL A 135 0.25 -3.98 -5.18
C VAL A 135 1.57 -4.41 -4.54
N HIS A 136 2.46 -3.46 -4.23
CA HIS A 136 3.70 -3.70 -3.47
C HIS A 136 4.77 -4.58 -4.18
N TRP A 137 4.57 -4.93 -5.45
CA TRP A 137 5.53 -5.66 -6.29
C TRP A 137 5.94 -4.83 -7.50
N GLY A 138 7.14 -5.05 -8.02
CA GLY A 138 7.61 -4.41 -9.26
C GLY A 138 8.20 -3.00 -9.11
N THR A 139 8.05 -2.32 -7.97
CA THR A 139 8.50 -0.93 -7.82
C THR A 139 9.86 -0.80 -7.14
N PHE A 140 10.07 -1.48 -6.01
CA PHE A 140 11.32 -1.50 -5.27
C PHE A 140 11.69 -2.95 -4.95
N ARG A 141 13.00 -3.25 -4.93
CA ARG A 141 13.48 -4.60 -4.58
C ARG A 141 13.57 -4.76 -3.07
N LEU A 142 12.42 -4.98 -2.43
CA LEU A 142 12.27 -5.09 -0.98
C LEU A 142 12.44 -6.55 -0.48
N GLY A 143 12.25 -7.52 -1.36
CA GLY A 143 12.48 -8.94 -1.11
C GLY A 143 13.42 -9.59 -2.12
N TYR A 144 13.56 -10.91 -1.99
CA TYR A 144 14.41 -11.74 -2.84
C TYR A 144 13.63 -12.53 -3.90
N GLU A 145 12.32 -12.33 -3.98
CA GLU A 145 11.51 -12.87 -5.06
C GLU A 145 11.91 -12.28 -6.42
N VAL A 146 11.51 -12.97 -7.48
CA VAL A 146 11.75 -12.50 -8.83
C VAL A 146 10.81 -11.32 -9.11
N VAL A 147 11.40 -10.24 -9.61
CA VAL A 147 10.71 -9.04 -10.11
C VAL A 147 10.58 -9.16 -11.62
#